data_AF-A0A9D4S260-F1
#
_entry.id   AF-A0A9D4S260-F1
#
_cell.length_a   1.000
_cell.length_b   1.000
_cell.length_c   1.000
_cell.angle_alpha   90.00
_cell.angle_beta   90.00
_cell.angle_gamma   90.00
#
_symmetry.space_group_name_H-M   'P 1'
#
loop_
_entity.id
_entity.type
_entity.pdbx_description
1 polymer ?
#
loop_
_entity_poly.entity_id
_entity_poly.type
_entity_poly.pdbx_seq_one_letter_code
_entity_poly.pdbx_strand_id
1 'polypeptide(L)' 'MYGQDINTLNVYVTASGQANNRGAPAWTRSLNQGNLWKQAQVTINPTGSYQVR' A
#
# COMPACT_ATOMS: atom_id res chain seq x y z
N MET A 1 -6.56 -10.58 -3.73
CA MET A 1 -5.38 -11.42 -3.45
C MET A 1 -5.88 -12.82 -3.15
N TYR A 2 -5.73 -13.77 -4.08
CA TYR A 2 -6.24 -15.14 -3.93
C TYR A 2 -5.14 -16.14 -4.23
N GLY A 3 -4.92 -17.11 -3.33
CA GLY A 3 -3.86 -18.13 -3.45
C GLY A 3 -3.18 -18.40 -2.11
N GLN A 4 -2.66 -19.61 -1.92
CA GLN A 4 -1.95 -20.02 -0.69
C GLN A 4 -0.63 -19.25 -0.51
N ASP A 5 0.06 -18.98 -1.63
CA ASP A 5 1.34 -18.26 -1.66
C ASP A 5 1.18 -16.80 -2.08
N ILE A 6 -0.05 -16.26 -2.06
CA ILE A 6 -0.27 -14.84 -2.37
C ILE A 6 0.34 -14.03 -1.23
N ASN A 7 1.45 -13.34 -1.53
CA ASN A 7 2.36 -12.72 -0.58
C ASN A 7 1.72 -11.48 0.11
N THR A 8 2.40 -10.34 0.12
CA THR A 8 1.97 -9.12 0.80
C THR A 8 1.87 -7.97 -0.19
N LEU A 9 0.74 -7.28 -0.17
CA LEU A 9 0.55 -6.01 -0.84
C LEU A 9 0.76 -4.89 0.17
N ASN A 10 1.75 -4.05 -0.09
CA ASN A 10 2.02 -2.84 0.67
C ASN A 10 1.71 -1.61 -0.18
N VAL A 11 1.15 -0.59 0.44
CA VAL A 11 0.95 0.73 -0.15
C VAL A 11 1.81 1.71 0.63
N TYR A 12 2.68 2.41 -0.08
CA TYR A 12 3.55 3.44 0.48
C TYR A 12 3.13 4.80 -0.03
N VAL A 13 3.27 5.80 0.84
CA VAL A 13 3.04 7.21 0.50
C VAL A 13 4.34 7.94 0.78
N THR A 14 4.91 8.53 -0.26
CA THR A 14 6.21 9.22 -0.18
C THR A 14 6.07 10.67 -0.58
N ALA A 15 6.80 11.56 0.10
CA ALA A 15 6.92 12.95 -0.33
C ALA A 15 7.70 13.02 -1.65
N SER A 16 7.31 13.95 -2.53
CA SER A 16 7.99 14.16 -3.81
C SER A 16 9.46 14.49 -3.58
N GLY A 17 10.37 13.77 -4.26
CA GLY A 17 11.81 13.88 -4.06
C GLY A 17 12.42 12.90 -3.04
N GLN A 18 11.61 12.25 -2.20
CA GLN A 18 12.06 11.20 -1.25
C GLN A 18 11.86 9.78 -1.82
N ALA A 19 12.11 9.59 -3.12
CA ALA A 19 11.79 8.36 -3.85
C ALA A 19 12.39 7.06 -3.26
N ASN A 20 13.49 7.18 -2.51
CA ASN A 20 14.22 6.06 -1.91
C ASN A 20 13.91 5.87 -0.42
N ASN A 21 13.18 6.80 0.20
CA ASN A 21 12.82 6.74 1.61
C ASN A 21 11.32 6.47 1.74
N ARG A 22 10.96 5.18 1.76
CA ARG A 22 9.56 4.74 1.77
C ARG A 22 8.93 4.74 3.17
N GLY A 23 9.73 4.88 4.24
CA GLY A 23 9.25 4.76 5.60
C GLY A 23 8.46 3.48 5.86
N ALA A 24 7.53 3.52 6.83
CA ALA A 24 6.56 2.45 7.04
C ALA A 24 5.44 2.51 5.97
N PRO A 25 4.87 1.37 5.56
CA PRO A 25 3.73 1.36 4.65
C PRO A 25 2.53 2.07 5.27
N ALA A 26 1.81 2.85 4.47
CA ALA A 26 0.53 3.44 4.86
C ALA A 26 -0.56 2.38 4.97
N TRP A 27 -0.40 1.26 4.27
CA TRP A 27 -1.30 0.12 4.36
C TRP A 27 -0.61 -1.17 3.93
N THR A 28 -0.97 -2.27 4.61
CA THR A 28 -0.46 -3.60 4.32
C THR A 28 -1.61 -4.60 4.32
N ARG A 29 -1.64 -5.49 3.34
CA ARG A 29 -2.51 -6.67 3.34
C ARG A 29 -1.72 -7.88 2.88
N SER A 30 -1.70 -8.90 3.71
CA SER A 30 -0.98 -10.14 3.45
C SER A 30 -1.95 -11.30 3.22
N LEU A 31 -1.46 -12.36 2.58
CA LEU A 31 -2.12 -13.66 2.47
C LEU A 31 -3.43 -13.62 1.67
N ASN A 32 -4.04 -14.80 1.60
CA ASN A 32 -5.27 -15.03 0.88
C ASN A 32 -6.43 -14.19 1.42
N GLN A 33 -7.08 -13.47 0.51
CA GLN A 33 -8.24 -12.63 0.76
C GLN A 33 -9.53 -13.26 0.23
N GLY A 34 -9.45 -14.46 -0.36
CA GLY A 34 -10.56 -15.11 -1.04
C GLY A 34 -10.70 -14.66 -2.49
N ASN A 35 -11.52 -15.40 -3.25
CA ASN A 35 -11.69 -15.22 -4.69
C ASN A 35 -12.71 -14.12 -5.05
N LEU A 36 -12.78 -13.07 -4.23
CA LEU A 36 -13.67 -11.93 -4.45
C LEU A 36 -12.86 -10.64 -4.45
N TRP A 37 -13.29 -9.68 -5.26
CA TRP A 37 -12.75 -8.33 -5.23
C TRP A 37 -13.06 -7.68 -3.88
N LYS A 38 -12.01 -7.19 -3.21
CA LYS A 38 -12.13 -6.51 -1.92
C LYS A 38 -11.58 -5.10 -2.04
N GLN A 39 -12.46 -4.13 -1.90
CA GLN A 39 -12.08 -2.72 -1.83
C GLN A 39 -11.30 -2.44 -0.53
N ALA A 40 -10.33 -1.54 -0.61
CA ALA A 40 -9.65 -0.97 0.54
C ALA A 40 -9.58 0.55 0.33
N GLN A 41 -9.67 1.30 1.43
CA GLN A 41 -9.56 2.75 1.44
C GLN A 41 -8.52 3.15 2.46
N VAL A 42 -7.61 4.03 2.06
CA VAL A 42 -6.53 4.55 2.90
C VAL A 42 -6.58 6.06 2.85
N THR A 43 -6.80 6.68 4.00
CA THR A 43 -6.77 8.14 4.13
C THR A 43 -5.33 8.59 4.31
N ILE A 44 -4.89 9.55 3.50
CA ILE A 44 -3.53 10.08 3.54
C ILE A 44 -3.60 11.60 3.73
N ASN A 45 -2.68 12.16 4.53
CA ASN A 45 -2.63 13.59 4.82
C ASN A 45 -1.25 14.16 4.46
N PRO A 46 -0.89 14.22 3.17
CA PRO A 46 0.39 14.77 2.74
C PRO A 46 0.40 16.29 2.92
N THR A 47 1.51 16.83 3.43
CA THR A 47 1.71 18.28 3.60
C THR A 47 2.29 18.97 2.37
N GLY A 48 2.54 18.22 1.29
CA GLY A 48 3.08 18.70 0.01
C GLY A 48 2.88 17.67 -1.10
N SER A 49 3.58 17.84 -2.23
CA SER A 49 3.51 16.89 -3.34
C SER A 49 3.88 15.47 -2.88
N TYR A 50 3.12 14.47 -3.31
CA TYR A 50 3.29 13.09 -2.89
C TYR A 50 3.18 12.09 -4.05
N GLN A 51 3.65 10.86 -3.82
CA GLN A 51 3.48 9.73 -4.72
C GLN A 51 3.07 8.48 -3.94
N VAL A 52 2.11 7.74 -4.50
CA VAL A 52 1.67 6.41 -4.01
C VAL A 52 2.40 5.32 -4.78
N ARG A 53 2.95 4.33 -4.07
CA ARG A 53 3.76 3.24 -4.64
C ARG A 53 3.53 1.90 -3.95
#